data_AF-A0A1H5GTU9-F1
#
_entry.id   AF-A0A1H5GTU9-F1
#
_cell.length_a   1.000
_cell.length_b   1.000
_cell.length_c   1.000
_cell.angle_alpha   90.00
_cell.angle_beta   90.00
_cell.angle_gamma   90.00
#
_symmetry.space_group_name_H-M   'P 1'
#
loop_
_entity.id
_entity.type
_entity.pdbx_description
1 polymer ?
#
loop_
_entity_poly.entity_id
_entity_poly.type
_entity_poly.pdbx_seq_one_letter_code
_entity_poly.pdbx_strand_id
1 'polypeptide(L)'
;MADLDAWARNVAGRYIDVDNWAGNQCWDLSQEWLTVCNGGTLWTQPSNYPGLAAGSWEVATQNTSNSDDLLRHVIAIPGTEQGLPGDLIIWAYGSANYPISHTAVLIEDRGPILYTLSQNSSPARADLSGYSVESSGPAIYQELPRAGILGFLRPRATITGHASNITPIPTYTADQQFLVDLGLPLT
;
A
#
# COMPACT_ATOMS: atom_id res chain seq x y z
N MET A 1 -16.21 -3.25 -1.25
CA MET A 1 -15.65 -3.74 -2.52
C MET A 1 -15.01 -2.55 -3.19
N ALA A 2 -13.72 -2.62 -3.51
CA ALA A 2 -12.98 -1.55 -4.14
C ALA A 2 -12.64 -1.92 -5.58
N ASP A 3 -12.88 -1.00 -6.52
CA ASP A 3 -12.58 -1.20 -7.95
C ASP A 3 -11.25 -0.51 -8.27
N LEU A 4 -10.22 -1.31 -8.53
CA LEU A 4 -8.85 -0.83 -8.72
C LEU A 4 -8.72 0.02 -9.98
N ASP A 5 -9.21 -0.43 -11.13
CA ASP A 5 -9.14 0.33 -12.38
C ASP A 5 -9.93 1.64 -12.29
N ALA A 6 -11.11 1.63 -11.67
CA ALA A 6 -11.92 2.85 -11.51
C ALA A 6 -11.24 3.85 -10.59
N TRP A 7 -10.70 3.39 -9.47
CA TRP A 7 -9.92 4.20 -8.54
C TRP A 7 -8.66 4.77 -9.21
N ALA A 8 -7.87 3.92 -9.86
CA ALA A 8 -6.61 4.31 -10.49
C ALA A 8 -6.84 5.33 -11.61
N ARG A 9 -7.92 5.21 -12.39
CA ARG A 9 -8.33 6.25 -13.37
C ARG A 9 -8.65 7.60 -12.73
N ASN A 10 -9.16 7.61 -11.50
CA ASN A 10 -9.53 8.85 -10.82
C ASN A 10 -8.31 9.57 -10.23
N VAL A 11 -7.31 8.84 -9.76
CA VAL A 11 -6.14 9.43 -9.09
C VAL A 11 -4.95 9.63 -10.04
N ALA A 12 -4.86 8.87 -11.15
CA ALA A 12 -3.78 9.02 -12.12
C ALA A 12 -3.71 10.44 -12.71
N GLY A 13 -2.49 10.97 -12.77
CA GLY A 13 -2.20 12.34 -13.21
C GLY A 13 -2.56 13.41 -12.19
N ARG A 14 -2.81 13.05 -10.93
CA ARG A 14 -3.12 13.99 -9.84
C ARG A 14 -2.13 13.86 -8.69
N TYR A 15 -2.04 14.95 -7.95
CA TYR A 15 -1.38 15.00 -6.66
C TYR A 15 -2.41 14.67 -5.57
N ILE A 16 -2.14 13.60 -4.81
CA ILE A 16 -2.93 13.14 -3.68
C ILE A 16 -2.23 13.57 -2.39
N ASP A 17 -2.98 14.17 -1.48
CA ASP A 17 -2.52 14.58 -0.15
C ASP A 17 -3.66 14.28 0.82
N VAL A 18 -3.43 13.38 1.76
CA VAL A 18 -4.46 12.92 2.70
C VAL A 18 -4.18 13.33 4.15
N ASP A 19 -2.97 13.80 4.46
CA ASP A 19 -2.56 14.18 5.81
C ASP A 19 -2.09 15.65 5.94
N ASN A 20 -1.94 16.35 4.82
CA ASN A 20 -1.46 17.73 4.72
C ASN A 20 -0.04 17.91 5.30
N TRP A 21 0.79 16.85 5.26
CA TRP A 21 2.11 16.80 5.87
C TRP A 21 3.19 16.33 4.88
N ALA A 22 4.24 17.15 4.74
CA ALA A 22 5.30 16.96 3.74
C ALA A 22 4.81 16.97 2.28
N GLY A 23 3.61 17.47 2.02
CA GLY A 23 2.99 17.50 0.70
C GLY A 23 2.58 16.12 0.19
N ASN A 24 2.51 15.96 -1.12
CA ASN A 24 2.04 14.78 -1.83
C ASN A 24 3.12 13.69 -1.92
N GLN A 25 3.21 12.84 -0.92
CA GLN A 25 4.21 11.78 -0.80
C GLN A 25 3.73 10.45 -1.41
N CYS A 26 4.64 9.49 -1.50
CA CYS A 26 4.30 8.13 -1.93
C CYS A 26 3.29 7.47 -0.99
N TRP A 27 3.40 7.80 0.31
CA TRP A 27 2.53 7.30 1.35
C TRP A 27 1.07 7.75 1.17
N ASP A 28 0.81 9.00 0.76
CA ASP A 28 -0.56 9.52 0.57
C ASP A 28 -1.37 8.68 -0.41
N LEU A 29 -0.78 8.31 -1.54
CA LEU A 29 -1.46 7.50 -2.54
C LEU A 29 -1.80 6.10 -1.98
N SER A 30 -0.86 5.48 -1.27
CA SER A 30 -1.08 4.17 -0.65
C SER A 30 -2.11 4.24 0.49
N GLN A 31 -2.10 5.33 1.28
CA GLN A 31 -3.07 5.58 2.34
C GLN A 31 -4.47 5.78 1.78
N GLU A 32 -4.60 6.60 0.73
CA GLU A 32 -5.86 6.85 0.07
C GLU A 32 -6.45 5.55 -0.51
N TRP A 33 -5.62 4.70 -1.13
CA TRP A 33 -6.08 3.38 -1.60
C TRP A 33 -6.54 2.46 -0.47
N LEU A 34 -5.80 2.39 0.64
CA LEU A 34 -6.21 1.57 1.79
C LEU A 34 -7.53 2.06 2.39
N THR A 35 -7.72 3.39 2.42
CA THR A 35 -8.96 4.02 2.86
C THR A 35 -10.12 3.60 1.96
N VAL A 36 -9.94 3.61 0.64
CA VAL A 36 -10.94 3.13 -0.34
C VAL A 36 -11.23 1.64 -0.18
N CYS A 37 -10.22 0.82 0.14
CA CYS A 37 -10.37 -0.62 0.33
C CYS A 37 -11.27 -0.96 1.53
N ASN A 38 -10.95 -0.40 2.70
CA ASN A 38 -11.61 -0.79 3.95
C ASN A 38 -11.52 0.26 5.07
N GLY A 39 -11.25 1.52 4.75
CA GLY A 39 -11.12 2.61 5.73
C GLY A 39 -9.88 2.52 6.61
N GLY A 40 -8.92 1.66 6.26
CA GLY A 40 -7.71 1.45 7.04
C GLY A 40 -6.75 2.65 7.00
N THR A 41 -5.93 2.76 8.03
CA THR A 41 -4.85 3.75 8.11
C THR A 41 -3.52 3.02 8.16
N LEU A 42 -2.68 3.26 7.15
CA LEU A 42 -1.26 2.96 7.18
C LEU A 42 -0.63 3.75 8.32
N TRP A 43 0.37 3.16 8.97
CA TRP A 43 1.16 3.81 10.00
C TRP A 43 0.35 4.47 11.13
N THR A 44 0.07 3.73 12.21
CA THR A 44 -0.68 4.27 13.35
C THR A 44 0.14 4.49 14.62
N GLN A 45 1.44 4.14 14.67
CA GLN A 45 2.15 3.87 15.94
C GLN A 45 3.71 3.95 15.85
N PRO A 46 4.45 3.88 16.98
CA PRO A 46 5.91 4.04 16.99
C PRO A 46 6.58 3.03 16.07
N SER A 47 7.48 3.51 15.22
CA SER A 47 8.31 2.73 14.30
C SER A 47 9.73 3.31 14.35
N ASN A 48 10.73 2.50 13.99
CA ASN A 48 12.10 2.97 13.75
C ASN A 48 12.21 3.85 12.48
N TYR A 49 11.15 3.88 11.67
CA TYR A 49 11.02 4.64 10.43
C TYR A 49 9.77 5.54 10.46
N PRO A 50 9.62 6.43 11.45
CA PRO A 50 8.43 7.26 11.58
C PRO A 50 8.30 8.20 10.36
N GLY A 51 7.09 8.30 9.81
CA GLY A 51 6.81 9.10 8.61
C GLY A 51 7.37 8.52 7.30
N LEU A 52 7.88 7.29 7.32
CA LEU A 52 8.41 6.61 6.13
C LEU A 52 7.55 5.40 5.77
N ALA A 53 7.51 5.05 4.48
CA ALA A 53 6.77 3.89 3.98
C ALA A 53 7.21 2.57 4.66
N ALA A 54 8.50 2.41 4.94
CA ALA A 54 9.04 1.25 5.65
C ALA A 54 8.44 1.06 7.05
N GLY A 55 7.98 2.14 7.70
CA GLY A 55 7.33 2.05 9.01
C GLY A 55 6.00 1.30 8.96
N SER A 56 5.27 1.37 7.85
CA SER A 56 4.02 0.61 7.67
C SER A 56 4.27 -0.90 7.65
N TRP A 57 5.38 -1.33 7.05
CA TRP A 57 5.80 -2.74 7.07
C TRP A 57 6.18 -3.20 8.47
N GLU A 58 7.00 -2.42 9.19
CA GLU A 58 7.43 -2.74 10.55
C GLU A 58 6.25 -2.94 11.51
N VAL A 59 5.23 -2.07 11.41
CA VAL A 59 3.98 -2.21 12.17
C VAL A 59 3.21 -3.46 11.72
N ALA A 60 3.05 -3.69 10.41
CA ALA A 60 2.32 -4.84 9.90
C ALA A 60 3.00 -6.21 10.17
N THR A 61 4.30 -6.22 10.48
CA THR A 61 5.02 -7.43 10.91
C THR A 61 5.23 -7.50 12.43
N GLN A 62 4.42 -6.75 13.20
CA GLN A 62 4.33 -6.84 14.67
C GLN A 62 5.62 -6.51 15.43
N ASN A 63 6.47 -5.63 14.91
CA ASN A 63 7.67 -5.22 15.65
C ASN A 63 7.38 -4.11 16.70
N THR A 64 6.10 -3.77 16.91
CA THR A 64 5.67 -2.59 17.69
C THR A 64 4.36 -2.87 18.45
N SER A 65 4.15 -2.18 19.56
CA SER A 65 3.16 -2.51 20.60
C SER A 65 1.69 -2.21 20.26
N ASN A 66 1.37 -1.77 19.04
CA ASN A 66 0.01 -1.34 18.70
C ASN A 66 -0.30 -1.54 17.19
N SER A 67 0.11 -2.72 16.71
CA SER A 67 -0.09 -3.20 15.33
C SER A 67 -1.51 -3.72 15.05
N ASP A 68 -2.30 -3.96 16.11
CA ASP A 68 -3.64 -4.57 16.01
C ASP A 68 -4.59 -3.83 15.08
N ASP A 69 -4.49 -2.50 14.99
CA ASP A 69 -5.35 -1.71 14.12
C ASP A 69 -5.00 -1.94 12.65
N LEU A 70 -3.74 -1.72 12.25
CA LEU A 70 -3.29 -1.95 10.88
C LEU A 70 -3.53 -3.39 10.43
N LEU A 71 -3.30 -4.38 11.31
CA LEU A 71 -3.49 -5.79 11.01
C LEU A 71 -4.95 -6.20 10.72
N ARG A 72 -5.93 -5.44 11.19
CA ARG A 72 -7.35 -5.62 10.78
C ARG A 72 -7.60 -5.21 9.34
N HIS A 73 -6.73 -4.37 8.78
CA HIS A 73 -6.89 -3.81 7.45
C HIS A 73 -5.98 -4.46 6.41
N VAL A 74 -4.87 -5.10 6.80
CA VAL A 74 -3.92 -5.70 5.86
C VAL A 74 -3.43 -7.09 6.28
N ILE A 75 -2.84 -7.81 5.34
CA ILE A 75 -2.01 -9.00 5.54
C ILE A 75 -0.63 -8.71 4.95
N ALA A 76 0.43 -8.92 5.72
CA ALA A 76 1.80 -8.80 5.22
C ALA A 76 2.20 -10.06 4.43
N ILE A 77 2.66 -9.87 3.20
CA ILE A 77 3.12 -10.93 2.29
C ILE A 77 4.59 -10.65 1.94
N PRO A 78 5.53 -11.58 2.18
CA PRO A 78 6.96 -11.36 1.88
C PRO A 78 7.22 -10.97 0.42
N GLY A 79 8.20 -10.09 0.17
CA GLY A 79 8.51 -9.62 -1.20
C GLY A 79 9.04 -10.68 -2.17
N THR A 80 9.37 -11.86 -1.65
CA THR A 80 9.73 -13.04 -2.45
C THR A 80 8.52 -13.72 -3.08
N GLU A 81 7.32 -13.50 -2.53
CA GLU A 81 6.08 -14.07 -3.05
C GLU A 81 5.54 -13.29 -4.24
N GLN A 82 4.48 -13.81 -4.85
CA GLN A 82 3.74 -13.09 -5.89
C GLN A 82 2.80 -12.06 -5.28
N GLY A 83 2.93 -10.80 -5.71
CA GLY A 83 1.99 -9.74 -5.41
C GLY A 83 0.70 -9.88 -6.24
N LEU A 84 -0.41 -9.40 -5.69
CA LEU A 84 -1.69 -9.33 -6.39
C LEU A 84 -2.08 -7.88 -6.69
N PRO A 85 -2.84 -7.64 -7.77
CA PRO A 85 -3.36 -6.31 -8.06
C PRO A 85 -4.08 -5.69 -6.86
N GLY A 86 -3.69 -4.47 -6.52
CA GLY A 86 -4.17 -3.70 -5.36
C GLY A 86 -3.39 -3.90 -4.07
N ASP A 87 -2.37 -4.77 -4.05
CA ASP A 87 -1.42 -4.83 -2.94
C ASP A 87 -0.64 -3.51 -2.82
N LEU A 88 -0.29 -3.12 -1.60
CA LEU A 88 0.62 -2.01 -1.33
C LEU A 88 2.05 -2.54 -1.25
N ILE A 89 2.91 -2.10 -2.16
CA ILE A 89 4.31 -2.49 -2.20
C ILE A 89 5.09 -1.61 -1.22
N ILE A 90 5.99 -2.19 -0.43
CA ILE A 90 6.86 -1.43 0.49
C ILE A 90 8.33 -1.67 0.16
N TRP A 91 9.06 -0.63 -0.22
CA TRP A 91 10.52 -0.66 -0.33
C TRP A 91 11.20 -0.36 0.99
N ALA A 92 12.28 -1.08 1.27
CA ALA A 92 13.07 -0.91 2.48
C ALA A 92 13.77 0.46 2.51
N TYR A 93 13.87 1.03 3.70
CA TYR A 93 14.84 2.10 3.95
C TYR A 93 16.27 1.60 3.65
N GLY A 94 17.08 2.42 2.98
CA GLY A 94 18.42 2.05 2.54
C GLY A 94 18.48 1.16 1.29
N SER A 95 17.34 0.88 0.64
CA SER A 95 17.36 0.17 -0.64
C SER A 95 18.01 1.03 -1.74
N ALA A 96 18.72 0.40 -2.68
CA ALA A 96 19.47 1.11 -3.72
C ALA A 96 18.56 1.98 -4.63
N ASN A 97 17.35 1.51 -4.93
CA ASN A 97 16.40 2.21 -5.79
C ASN A 97 15.57 3.25 -5.01
N TYR A 98 15.37 3.04 -3.70
CA TYR A 98 14.60 3.94 -2.83
C TYR A 98 15.28 4.07 -1.46
N PRO A 99 16.33 4.90 -1.35
CA PRO A 99 17.14 4.99 -0.13
C PRO A 99 16.37 5.47 1.10
N ILE A 100 15.28 6.23 0.91
CA ILE A 100 14.45 6.79 1.99
C ILE A 100 13.17 5.94 2.20
N SER A 101 13.13 4.71 1.67
CA SER A 101 11.92 3.88 1.50
C SER A 101 10.95 4.44 0.47
N HIS A 102 9.98 3.61 0.05
CA HIS A 102 8.94 3.99 -0.91
C HIS A 102 7.73 3.08 -0.77
N THR A 103 6.56 3.54 -1.22
CA THR A 103 5.38 2.69 -1.39
C THR A 103 4.63 3.03 -2.66
N ALA A 104 3.93 2.03 -3.20
CA ALA A 104 3.12 2.16 -4.40
C ALA A 104 1.98 1.13 -4.37
N VAL A 105 0.95 1.36 -5.18
CA VAL A 105 -0.11 0.37 -5.40
C VAL A 105 0.28 -0.52 -6.58
N LEU A 106 0.27 -1.84 -6.36
CA LEU A 106 0.58 -2.82 -7.39
C LEU A 106 -0.58 -2.91 -8.38
N ILE A 107 -0.28 -2.74 -9.67
CA ILE A 107 -1.23 -3.00 -10.75
C ILE A 107 -0.99 -4.42 -11.27
N GLU A 108 0.26 -4.78 -11.55
CA GLU A 108 0.63 -6.09 -12.06
C GLU A 108 2.02 -6.50 -11.58
N ASP A 109 2.14 -7.73 -11.08
CA ASP A 109 3.43 -8.33 -10.74
C ASP A 109 4.04 -9.01 -11.98
N ARG A 110 5.11 -8.40 -12.53
CA ARG A 110 5.84 -8.94 -13.70
C ARG A 110 7.18 -9.57 -13.29
N GLY A 111 7.30 -10.01 -12.03
CA GLY A 111 8.51 -10.62 -11.48
C GLY A 111 9.55 -9.56 -11.10
N PRO A 112 10.71 -9.43 -11.79
CA PRO A 112 11.75 -8.46 -11.43
C PRO A 112 11.30 -7.00 -11.52
N ILE A 113 10.29 -6.73 -12.35
CA ILE A 113 9.68 -5.42 -12.55
C ILE A 113 8.23 -5.51 -12.08
N LEU A 114 7.76 -4.48 -11.39
CA LEU A 114 6.39 -4.34 -10.92
C LEU A 114 5.75 -3.20 -11.69
N TYR A 115 4.58 -3.42 -12.27
CA TYR A 115 3.78 -2.34 -12.84
C TYR A 115 2.91 -1.76 -11.74
N THR A 116 3.05 -0.46 -11.49
CA THR A 116 2.54 0.19 -10.29
C THR A 116 1.81 1.48 -10.62
N LEU A 117 0.94 1.91 -9.72
CA LEU A 117 0.54 3.31 -9.60
C LEU A 117 1.30 3.89 -8.41
N SER A 118 2.09 4.93 -8.65
CA SER A 118 3.02 5.48 -7.67
C SER A 118 3.10 6.99 -7.76
N GLN A 119 3.22 7.65 -6.61
CA GLN A 119 3.37 9.10 -6.45
C GLN A 119 4.75 9.40 -5.85
N ASN A 120 5.27 10.60 -6.10
CA ASN A 120 6.54 11.07 -5.58
C ASN A 120 7.76 10.20 -5.97
N SER A 121 7.72 9.57 -7.14
CA SER A 121 8.81 8.78 -7.70
C SER A 121 9.12 9.12 -9.16
N SER A 122 8.70 10.30 -9.60
CA SER A 122 8.93 10.82 -10.96
C SER A 122 9.18 12.34 -10.89
N PRO A 123 9.61 13.00 -11.97
CA PRO A 123 9.81 14.46 -11.96
C PRO A 123 8.54 15.24 -11.60
N ALA A 124 8.71 16.36 -10.90
CA ALA A 124 7.62 17.25 -10.52
C ALA A 124 6.88 17.84 -11.72
N ARG A 125 5.58 18.10 -11.53
CA ARG A 125 4.65 18.69 -12.50
C ARG A 125 3.89 19.83 -11.85
N ALA A 126 4.59 20.95 -11.67
CA ALA A 126 4.04 22.15 -11.04
C ALA A 126 2.83 22.77 -11.79
N ASP A 127 2.56 22.31 -13.01
CA ASP A 127 1.40 22.69 -13.81
C ASP A 127 0.10 21.96 -13.41
N LEU A 128 0.18 20.91 -12.58
CA LEU A 128 -0.98 20.14 -12.13
C LEU A 128 -1.55 20.68 -10.82
N SER A 129 -2.87 20.60 -10.70
CA SER A 129 -3.57 20.97 -9.47
C SER A 129 -3.12 20.10 -8.29
N GLY A 130 -2.95 20.73 -7.12
CA GLY A 130 -2.56 20.04 -5.88
C GLY A 130 -1.05 19.87 -5.69
N TYR A 131 -0.21 20.37 -6.61
CA TYR A 131 1.25 20.33 -6.48
C TYR A 131 1.76 21.01 -5.20
N SER A 132 2.60 20.31 -4.44
CA SER A 132 3.44 20.85 -3.38
C SER A 132 4.92 20.85 -3.78
N VAL A 133 5.67 21.89 -3.37
CA VAL A 133 7.13 21.99 -3.56
C VAL A 133 7.92 20.93 -2.78
N GLU A 134 7.28 20.29 -1.81
CA GLU A 134 7.85 19.19 -1.02
C GLU A 134 7.71 17.83 -1.74
N SER A 135 7.05 17.84 -2.90
CA SER A 135 6.76 16.66 -3.72
C SER A 135 7.51 16.71 -5.04
N SER A 136 7.85 15.53 -5.54
CA SER A 136 8.25 15.33 -6.92
C SER A 136 7.00 15.13 -7.79
N GLY A 137 6.83 13.99 -8.45
CA GLY A 137 5.79 13.77 -9.44
C GLY A 137 4.43 13.31 -8.89
N PRO A 138 3.36 13.50 -9.68
CA PRO A 138 2.00 13.08 -9.33
C PRO A 138 1.86 11.54 -9.32
N ALA A 139 0.69 11.03 -8.94
CA ALA A 139 0.34 9.63 -9.12
C ALA A 139 0.38 9.26 -10.61
N ILE A 140 1.29 8.37 -11.00
CA ILE A 140 1.43 7.88 -12.38
C ILE A 140 1.62 6.38 -12.41
N TYR A 141 1.22 5.78 -13.54
CA TYR A 141 1.59 4.42 -13.86
C TYR A 141 3.08 4.36 -14.20
N GLN A 142 3.80 3.42 -13.59
CA GLN A 142 5.23 3.26 -13.82
C GLN A 142 5.71 1.85 -13.47
N GLU A 143 6.79 1.47 -14.14
CA GLU A 143 7.52 0.23 -13.90
C GLU A 143 8.59 0.46 -12.83
N LEU A 144 8.46 -0.19 -11.68
CA LEU A 144 9.39 -0.07 -10.57
C LEU A 144 10.09 -1.41 -10.29
N PRO A 145 11.36 -1.41 -9.84
CA PRO A 145 12.08 -2.64 -9.59
C PRO A 145 11.57 -3.34 -8.33
N ARG A 146 11.36 -4.66 -8.40
CA ARG A 146 11.11 -5.48 -7.20
C ARG A 146 12.31 -5.46 -6.24
N ALA A 147 13.52 -5.26 -6.76
CA ALA A 147 14.72 -5.21 -5.95
C ALA A 147 14.61 -4.12 -4.86
N GLY A 148 14.74 -4.54 -3.59
CA GLY A 148 14.66 -3.66 -2.42
C GLY A 148 13.32 -3.63 -1.72
N ILE A 149 12.30 -4.38 -2.17
CA ILE A 149 11.03 -4.49 -1.42
C ILE A 149 11.20 -5.33 -0.15
N LEU A 150 10.54 -4.90 0.92
CA LEU A 150 10.29 -5.72 2.11
C LEU A 150 9.18 -6.73 1.82
N GLY A 151 8.11 -6.25 1.18
CA GLY A 151 7.02 -7.07 0.71
C GLY A 151 5.78 -6.27 0.34
N PHE A 152 4.65 -6.95 0.39
CA PHE A 152 3.34 -6.43 0.04
C PHE A 152 2.43 -6.39 1.27
N LEU A 153 1.75 -5.27 1.49
CA LEU A 153 0.61 -5.20 2.41
C LEU A 153 -0.66 -5.37 1.59
N ARG A 154 -1.29 -6.53 1.72
CA ARG A 154 -2.52 -6.86 1.00
C ARG A 154 -3.72 -6.35 1.78
N PRO A 155 -4.54 -5.43 1.23
CA PRO A 155 -5.76 -5.00 1.89
C PRO A 155 -6.70 -6.17 2.14
N ARG A 156 -7.26 -6.25 3.35
CA ARG A 156 -8.36 -7.16 3.71
C ARG A 156 -9.66 -6.59 3.14
N ALA A 157 -9.83 -6.71 1.84
CA ALA A 157 -11.00 -6.24 1.10
C ALA A 157 -11.18 -7.07 -0.18
N THR A 158 -12.40 -7.10 -0.70
CA THR A 158 -12.64 -7.57 -2.07
C THR A 158 -12.27 -6.47 -3.05
N ILE A 159 -11.23 -6.73 -3.85
CA ILE A 159 -10.74 -5.85 -4.91
C ILE A 159 -11.22 -6.39 -6.27
N THR A 160 -11.86 -5.53 -7.07
CA THR A 160 -12.37 -5.82 -8.41
C THR A 160 -11.75 -4.87 -9.43
N GLY A 161 -12.20 -4.95 -10.69
CA GLY A 161 -11.76 -4.01 -11.72
C GLY A 161 -10.28 -4.17 -12.02
N HIS A 162 -9.80 -5.40 -12.07
CA HIS A 162 -8.56 -5.81 -12.72
C HIS A 162 -8.73 -7.31 -13.04
N ALA A 163 -8.03 -7.86 -14.02
CA ALA A 163 -8.07 -9.30 -14.31
C ALA A 163 -7.33 -10.07 -13.21
N SER A 164 -7.89 -10.09 -12.02
CA SER A 164 -7.26 -10.59 -10.82
C SER A 164 -7.96 -11.90 -10.47
N ASN A 165 -7.21 -13.00 -10.51
CA ASN A 165 -7.60 -14.32 -9.99
C ASN A 165 -7.64 -14.27 -8.44
N ILE A 166 -8.28 -13.26 -7.87
CA ILE A 166 -8.40 -13.09 -6.42
C ILE A 166 -9.44 -14.08 -5.95
N THR A 167 -8.99 -15.10 -5.23
CA THR A 167 -9.88 -15.83 -4.31
C THR A 167 -10.35 -14.83 -3.27
N PRO A 168 -11.67 -14.56 -3.14
CA PRO A 168 -12.18 -13.70 -2.09
C PRO A 168 -11.69 -14.23 -0.73
N ILE A 169 -11.04 -13.38 0.06
CA ILE A 169 -10.79 -13.70 1.47
C ILE A 169 -12.16 -13.70 2.14
N PRO A 170 -12.58 -14.80 2.80
CA PRO A 170 -13.85 -14.84 3.48
C PRO A 170 -13.90 -13.73 4.52
N THR A 171 -15.00 -12.97 4.54
CA THR A 171 -15.25 -11.99 5.59
C THR A 171 -15.82 -12.74 6.78
N TYR A 172 -15.11 -12.72 7.90
CA TYR A 172 -15.53 -13.33 9.15
C TYR A 172 -16.18 -12.29 10.05
N THR A 173 -17.25 -12.65 10.77
CA THR A 173 -17.71 -11.85 11.91
C THR A 173 -16.60 -11.75 12.96
N ALA A 174 -16.67 -10.80 13.89
CA ALA A 174 -15.65 -10.66 14.96
C ALA A 174 -15.43 -12.00 15.71
N ASP A 175 -16.50 -12.74 15.96
CA ASP A 175 -16.45 -14.05 16.61
C ASP A 175 -15.79 -15.13 15.73
N GLN A 176 -16.03 -15.08 14.41
CA GLN A 176 -15.42 -16.00 13.45
C GLN A 176 -13.93 -15.68 13.22
N GLN A 177 -13.55 -14.40 13.26
CA GLN A 177 -12.15 -13.99 13.13
C GLN A 177 -11.33 -14.50 14.32
N PHE A 178 -11.87 -14.42 15.54
CA PHE A 178 -11.25 -14.98 16.73
C PHE A 178 -11.00 -16.50 16.62
N LEU A 179 -11.95 -17.26 16.06
CA LEU A 179 -11.79 -18.70 15.85
C LEU A 179 -10.72 -19.02 14.80
N VAL A 180 -10.67 -18.24 13.71
CA VAL A 180 -9.64 -18.38 12.67
C VAL A 180 -8.25 -18.06 13.21
N ASP A 181 -8.13 -17.02 14.03
CA ASP A 181 -6.86 -16.62 14.65
C ASP A 181 -6.34 -17.68 15.65
N LEU A 182 -7.24 -18.50 16.22
CA LEU A 182 -6.91 -19.64 17.07
C LEU A 182 -6.71 -20.97 16.30
N GLY A 183 -6.87 -20.97 14.98
CA GLY A 183 -6.79 -22.18 14.15
C GLY A 183 -7.96 -23.16 14.38
N LEU A 184 -9.09 -22.68 14.89
CA LEU A 184 -10.27 -23.46 15.19
C LEU A 184 -11.24 -23.50 13.99
N PRO A 185 -11.97 -24.61 13.79
CA PRO A 185 -12.96 -24.72 12.72
C PRO A 185 -14.14 -23.78 12.95
N LEU A 186 -14.63 -23.18 11.86
CA LEU A 186 -15.88 -22.42 11.84
C LEU A 186 -17.04 -23.41 11.74
N THR A 187 -17.87 -23.47 12.79
CA THR A 187 -19.10 -24.29 12.85
C THR A 187 -20.32 -23.51 12.43
#